data_AF-A0A5A8AK96-F1
#
_entry.id   AF-A0A5A8AK96-F1
#
_cell.length_a   1.000
_cell.length_b   1.000
_cell.length_c   1.000
_cell.angle_alpha   90.00
_cell.angle_beta   90.00
_cell.angle_gamma   90.00
#
_symmetry.space_group_name_H-M   'P 1'
#
loop_
_entity.id
_entity.type
_entity.pdbx_description
1 polymer ?
#
loop_
_entity_poly.entity_id
_entity_poly.type
_entity_poly.pdbx_seq_one_letter_code
_entity_poly.pdbx_strand_id
1 'polypeptide(L)'
;MRNVIVLIIMTVFLCNCQTQNLNSEIIYFLPSDVEKELSKNISSKDDSSIFFTLGNDQSGNYIVYLNTKQNAAYKFWLDNTNRLLSLNGKYYPIVFKTDEFFSYPENKQSIIKKMENGDAVTKIITIRENTFHVKFSLDGKIINTDK
;
A
#
# COMPACT_ATOMS: atom_id res chain seq x y z
N MET A 1 -24.05 -12.53 47.30
CA MET A 1 -23.41 -11.31 46.76
C MET A 1 -22.04 -11.58 46.15
N ARG A 2 -21.11 -12.29 46.83
CA ARG A 2 -19.77 -12.63 46.28
C ARG A 2 -19.79 -13.32 44.91
N ASN A 3 -20.68 -14.30 44.72
CA ASN A 3 -20.77 -15.06 43.46
C ASN A 3 -21.33 -14.23 42.29
N VAL A 4 -22.15 -13.21 42.56
CA VAL A 4 -22.71 -12.31 41.54
C VAL A 4 -21.64 -11.34 41.04
N ILE A 5 -20.80 -10.82 41.95
CA ILE A 5 -19.67 -9.95 41.60
C ILE A 5 -18.65 -10.70 40.72
N VAL A 6 -18.36 -11.96 41.04
CA VAL A 6 -17.46 -12.80 40.22
C VAL A 6 -18.02 -13.02 38.81
N LEU A 7 -19.33 -13.25 38.70
CA LEU A 7 -19.98 -13.43 37.39
C LEU A 7 -19.88 -12.15 36.54
N ILE A 8 -20.11 -10.98 37.14
CA ILE A 8 -20.03 -9.68 36.45
C ILE A 8 -18.60 -9.43 35.96
N ILE A 9 -17.59 -9.65 36.81
CA ILE A 9 -16.18 -9.49 36.45
C ILE A 9 -15.82 -10.41 35.28
N MET A 10 -16.25 -11.67 35.32
CA MET A 10 -15.96 -12.64 34.25
C MET A 10 -16.60 -12.25 32.91
N THR A 11 -17.79 -11.64 32.94
CA THR A 11 -18.50 -11.17 31.74
C THR A 11 -17.79 -9.97 31.09
N VAL A 12 -17.22 -9.07 31.89
CA VAL A 12 -16.46 -7.90 31.39
C VAL A 12 -15.15 -8.29 30.70
N PHE A 13 -14.49 -9.36 31.15
CA PHE A 13 -13.27 -9.87 30.49
C PHE A 13 -13.54 -10.51 29.12
N LEU A 14 -14.74 -11.06 28.89
CA LEU A 14 -15.09 -11.70 27.62
C LEU A 14 -15.49 -10.70 26.51
N CYS A 15 -15.80 -9.45 26.86
CA CYS A 15 -16.20 -8.42 25.89
C CYS A 15 -15.04 -7.63 25.26
N ASN A 16 -13.79 -7.86 25.68
CA ASN A 16 -12.62 -7.10 25.20
C ASN A 16 -11.87 -7.75 24.02
N CYS A 17 -12.46 -8.75 23.35
CA CYS A 17 -11.95 -9.19 22.05
C CYS A 17 -12.27 -8.15 20.97
N GLN A 18 -11.48 -7.08 20.92
CA GLN A 18 -11.40 -6.23 19.74
C GLN A 18 -10.69 -7.04 18.65
N THR A 19 -11.46 -7.65 17.75
CA THR A 19 -10.94 -8.15 16.48
C THR A 19 -10.23 -7.00 15.78
N GLN A 20 -8.95 -7.20 15.42
CA GLN A 20 -8.22 -6.25 14.60
C GLN A 20 -9.03 -6.00 13.32
N ASN A 21 -9.37 -4.74 13.05
CA ASN A 21 -10.10 -4.38 11.85
C ASN A 21 -9.25 -4.76 10.63
N LEU A 22 -9.76 -5.69 9.79
CA LEU A 22 -9.04 -6.24 8.64
C LEU A 22 -8.69 -5.18 7.57
N ASN A 23 -9.27 -3.99 7.66
CA ASN A 23 -9.05 -2.85 6.76
C ASN A 23 -8.25 -1.71 7.42
N SER A 24 -7.35 -2.00 8.37
CA SER A 24 -6.47 -0.96 8.92
C SER A 24 -5.53 -0.43 7.84
N GLU A 25 -5.38 0.88 7.76
CA GLU A 25 -4.39 1.53 6.90
C GLU A 25 -2.97 1.17 7.36
N ILE A 26 -2.08 0.90 6.42
CA ILE A 26 -0.66 0.58 6.68
C ILE A 26 0.18 1.75 6.16
N ILE A 27 0.80 2.49 7.07
CA ILE A 27 1.56 3.69 6.75
C ILE A 27 3.04 3.34 6.55
N TYR A 28 3.59 3.76 5.41
CA TYR A 28 4.99 3.65 5.05
C TYR A 28 5.66 5.03 5.06
N PHE A 29 6.95 5.01 5.39
CA PHE A 29 7.83 6.17 5.38
C PHE A 29 9.00 5.89 4.44
N LEU A 30 9.50 6.93 3.78
CA LEU A 30 10.68 6.83 2.94
C LEU A 30 11.87 7.49 3.63
N PRO A 31 13.10 7.18 3.21
CA PRO A 31 14.27 7.93 3.64
C PRO A 31 14.08 9.43 3.38
N SER A 32 14.51 10.28 4.32
CA SER A 32 14.22 11.73 4.29
C SER A 32 14.65 12.42 2.99
N ASP A 33 15.79 12.02 2.41
CA ASP A 33 16.26 12.60 1.14
C ASP A 33 15.37 12.21 -0.04
N VAL A 34 14.87 10.97 -0.04
CA VAL A 34 13.92 10.45 -1.04
C VAL A 34 12.58 11.19 -0.92
N GLU A 35 12.09 11.38 0.30
CA GLU A 35 10.87 12.16 0.56
C GLU A 35 11.01 13.60 0.04
N LYS A 36 12.15 14.24 0.32
CA LYS A 36 12.43 15.59 -0.15
C LYS A 36 12.45 15.68 -1.67
N GLU A 37 13.04 14.70 -2.36
CA GLU A 37 13.12 14.69 -3.82
C GLU A 37 11.76 14.45 -4.48
N LEU A 38 10.98 13.51 -3.96
CA LEU A 38 9.60 13.27 -4.41
C LEU A 38 8.73 14.52 -4.24
N SER A 39 8.86 15.18 -3.09
CA SER A 39 8.06 16.36 -2.75
C SER A 39 8.25 17.53 -3.70
N LYS A 40 9.45 17.71 -4.27
CA LYS A 40 9.72 18.76 -5.27
C LYS A 40 8.92 18.57 -6.57
N ASN A 41 8.55 17.33 -6.88
CA ASN A 41 7.91 16.95 -8.13
C ASN A 41 6.38 16.80 -8.00
N ILE A 42 5.84 16.99 -6.79
CA ILE A 42 4.39 17.03 -6.56
C ILE A 42 3.87 18.43 -6.84
N SER A 43 3.01 18.55 -7.85
CA SER A 43 2.30 19.80 -8.14
C SER A 43 1.06 19.91 -7.24
N SER A 44 0.91 21.04 -6.54
CA SER A 44 -0.16 21.31 -5.58
C SER A 44 -1.58 21.37 -6.16
N LYS A 45 -1.75 21.20 -7.47
CA LYS A 45 -3.03 21.42 -8.16
C LYS A 45 -3.89 20.16 -8.30
N ASP A 46 -3.38 18.95 -8.04
CA ASP A 46 -4.17 17.73 -8.22
C ASP A 46 -3.71 16.56 -7.31
N ASP A 47 -3.71 16.80 -6.00
CA ASP A 47 -3.30 15.79 -5.00
C ASP A 47 -4.13 14.50 -5.08
N SER A 48 -5.39 14.56 -5.54
CA SER A 48 -6.30 13.42 -5.62
C SER A 48 -5.94 12.38 -6.69
N SER A 49 -5.14 12.75 -7.70
CA SER A 49 -4.71 11.84 -8.75
C SER A 49 -3.34 11.21 -8.47
N ILE A 50 -2.66 11.65 -7.40
CA ILE A 50 -1.30 11.23 -7.07
C ILE A 50 -1.31 9.92 -6.29
N PHE A 51 -0.48 8.98 -6.74
CA PHE A 51 -0.19 7.76 -6.02
C PHE A 51 1.22 7.25 -6.36
N PHE A 52 1.72 6.36 -5.52
CA PHE A 52 3.08 5.87 -5.62
C PHE A 52 3.12 4.38 -5.97
N THR A 53 4.14 3.99 -6.73
CA THR A 53 4.52 2.57 -6.81
C THR A 53 5.90 2.40 -6.19
N LEU A 54 6.05 1.46 -5.27
CA LEU A 54 7.36 1.00 -4.80
C LEU A 54 7.74 -0.30 -5.50
N GLY A 55 8.94 -0.36 -6.06
CA GLY A 55 9.51 -1.57 -6.63
C GLY A 55 11.01 -1.62 -6.43
N ASN A 56 11.64 -2.56 -7.13
CA ASN A 56 13.09 -2.74 -7.13
C ASN A 56 13.63 -2.89 -8.54
N ASP A 57 14.89 -2.53 -8.71
CA ASP A 57 15.69 -2.91 -9.88
C ASP A 57 16.34 -4.29 -9.70
N GLN A 58 17.05 -4.74 -10.74
CA GLN A 58 17.78 -6.01 -10.71
C GLN A 58 19.00 -6.00 -9.77
N SER A 59 19.46 -4.82 -9.36
CA SER A 59 20.61 -4.64 -8.46
C SER A 59 20.19 -4.57 -6.99
N GLY A 60 18.91 -4.76 -6.68
CA GLY A 60 18.38 -4.71 -5.32
C GLY A 60 18.12 -3.29 -4.79
N ASN A 61 18.25 -2.27 -5.63
CA ASN A 61 17.88 -0.90 -5.27
C ASN A 61 16.37 -0.73 -5.33
N TYR A 62 15.83 0.13 -4.48
CA TYR A 62 14.43 0.51 -4.51
C TYR A 62 14.21 1.60 -5.56
N ILE A 63 13.04 1.57 -6.17
CA ILE A 63 12.55 2.63 -7.07
C ILE A 63 11.15 3.00 -6.62
N VAL A 64 10.94 4.28 -6.36
CA VAL A 64 9.62 4.85 -6.09
C VAL A 64 9.18 5.71 -7.27
N TYR A 65 8.06 5.35 -7.89
CA TYR A 65 7.47 6.04 -9.03
C TYR A 65 6.37 6.99 -8.55
N LEU A 66 6.38 8.24 -9.02
CA LEU A 66 5.31 9.22 -8.84
C LEU A 66 4.33 9.10 -10.00
N ASN A 67 3.14 8.56 -9.75
CA ASN A 67 2.13 8.35 -10.78
C ASN A 67 1.00 9.38 -10.63
N THR A 68 0.53 9.90 -11.76
CA THR A 68 -0.55 10.90 -11.82
C THR A 68 -1.69 10.51 -12.76
N LYS A 69 -1.45 9.58 -13.68
CA LYS A 69 -2.47 9.11 -14.64
C LYS A 69 -3.06 7.79 -14.16
N GLN A 70 -4.36 7.82 -13.87
CA GLN A 70 -5.11 6.61 -13.57
C GLN A 70 -5.55 5.96 -14.89
N ASN A 71 -5.05 4.78 -15.18
CA ASN A 71 -5.63 3.87 -16.16
C ASN A 71 -6.43 2.78 -15.42
N ALA A 72 -7.13 1.91 -16.16
CA ALA A 72 -7.93 0.85 -15.54
C ALA A 72 -7.10 -0.07 -14.62
N ALA A 73 -5.83 -0.32 -14.97
CA ALA A 73 -4.93 -1.12 -14.16
C ALA A 73 -4.59 -0.45 -12.82
N TYR A 74 -4.26 0.85 -12.84
CA TYR A 74 -4.01 1.61 -11.61
C TYR A 74 -5.26 1.72 -10.75
N LYS A 75 -6.44 1.95 -11.35
CA LYS A 75 -7.70 2.01 -10.61
C LYS A 75 -7.93 0.74 -9.79
N PHE A 76 -7.72 -0.45 -10.39
CA PHE A 76 -7.81 -1.70 -9.67
C PHE A 76 -6.86 -1.75 -8.46
N TRP A 77 -5.60 -1.37 -8.63
CA TRP A 77 -4.64 -1.41 -7.52
C TRP A 77 -4.95 -0.39 -6.42
N LEU A 78 -5.47 0.78 -6.78
CA LEU A 78 -5.88 1.82 -5.84
C LEU A 78 -7.12 1.42 -5.05
N ASP A 79 -8.09 0.78 -5.70
CA ASP A 79 -9.32 0.29 -5.05
C ASP A 79 -9.02 -0.88 -4.08
N ASN A 80 -7.86 -1.54 -4.22
CA ASN A 80 -7.50 -2.73 -3.45
C ASN A 80 -6.26 -2.56 -2.55
N THR A 81 -5.70 -1.36 -2.42
CA THR A 81 -4.59 -1.09 -1.50
C THR A 81 -5.08 -0.37 -0.25
N ASN A 82 -4.69 -0.87 0.92
CA ASN A 82 -4.83 -0.18 2.21
C ASN A 82 -3.51 0.46 2.66
N ARG A 83 -2.52 0.54 1.77
CA ARG A 83 -1.18 1.06 2.09
C ARG A 83 -1.07 2.51 1.68
N LEU A 84 -0.53 3.32 2.58
CA LEU A 84 -0.34 4.75 2.41
C LEU A 84 1.14 5.11 2.58
N LEU A 85 1.62 6.02 1.75
CA LEU A 85 2.90 6.69 1.91
C LEU A 85 2.68 8.02 2.64
N SER A 86 3.35 8.19 3.77
CA SER A 86 3.46 9.49 4.43
C SER A 86 4.49 10.34 3.70
N LEU A 87 4.10 11.55 3.30
CA LEU A 87 4.99 12.50 2.65
C LEU A 87 4.59 13.94 3.01
N ASN A 88 5.49 14.66 3.71
CA ASN A 88 5.25 16.01 4.24
C ASN A 88 3.94 16.17 5.03
N GLY A 89 3.60 15.18 5.86
CA GLY A 89 2.38 15.20 6.67
C GLY A 89 1.08 14.97 5.88
N LYS A 90 1.17 14.62 4.59
CA LYS A 90 0.06 14.12 3.77
C LYS A 90 0.22 12.62 3.55
N TYR A 91 -0.88 11.95 3.23
CA TYR A 91 -0.91 10.52 2.92
C TYR A 91 -1.36 10.30 1.48
N TYR A 92 -0.61 9.46 0.77
CA TYR A 92 -0.89 9.10 -0.61
C TYR A 92 -0.97 7.59 -0.75
N PRO A 93 -1.84 7.04 -1.61
CA PRO A 93 -1.85 5.61 -1.86
C PRO A 93 -0.49 5.12 -2.36
N ILE A 94 -0.05 3.96 -1.86
CA ILE A 94 1.13 3.28 -2.38
C ILE A 94 0.79 1.83 -2.75
N VAL A 95 1.28 1.42 -3.91
CA VAL A 95 1.14 0.06 -4.47
C VAL A 95 2.54 -0.54 -4.58
N PHE A 96 2.69 -1.82 -4.28
CA PHE A 96 3.98 -2.49 -4.47
C PHE A 96 3.99 -3.20 -5.82
N LYS A 97 5.08 -3.06 -6.56
CA LYS A 97 5.26 -3.78 -7.83
C LYS A 97 5.15 -5.30 -7.65
N THR A 98 5.47 -5.81 -6.46
CA THR A 98 5.30 -7.22 -6.11
C THR A 98 3.85 -7.68 -6.16
N ASP A 99 2.88 -6.79 -5.94
CA ASP A 99 1.45 -7.13 -6.00
C ASP A 99 1.04 -7.54 -7.42
N GLU A 100 1.72 -7.05 -8.46
CA GLU A 100 1.44 -7.46 -9.83
C GLU A 100 1.76 -8.95 -10.06
N PHE A 101 2.64 -9.54 -9.25
CA PHE A 101 3.00 -10.96 -9.31
C PHE A 101 2.14 -11.83 -8.38
N PHE A 102 1.93 -11.34 -7.15
CA PHE A 102 1.27 -12.08 -6.06
C PHE A 102 -0.22 -11.75 -5.91
N SER A 103 -0.74 -10.82 -6.70
CA SER A 103 -2.08 -10.21 -6.54
C SER A 103 -2.22 -9.40 -5.25
N TYR A 104 -3.39 -8.81 -5.06
CA TYR A 104 -3.78 -8.08 -3.85
C TYR A 104 -4.22 -9.06 -2.76
N PRO A 105 -4.12 -8.68 -1.47
CA PRO A 105 -4.62 -9.50 -0.39
C PRO A 105 -6.14 -9.66 -0.50
N GLU A 106 -6.59 -10.88 -0.82
CA GLU A 106 -8.00 -11.24 -0.88
C GLU A 106 -8.43 -12.07 0.33
N ASN A 107 -9.70 -11.92 0.72
CA ASN A 107 -10.29 -12.78 1.74
C ASN A 107 -10.34 -14.24 1.28
N LYS A 108 -9.92 -15.17 2.14
CA LYS A 108 -9.93 -16.62 1.87
C LYS A 108 -11.26 -17.13 1.32
N GLN A 109 -12.39 -16.69 1.89
CA GLN A 109 -13.72 -17.13 1.46
C GLN A 109 -14.06 -16.61 0.05
N SER A 110 -13.61 -15.39 -0.30
CA SER A 110 -13.74 -14.84 -1.66
C SER A 110 -12.99 -15.73 -2.66
N ILE A 111 -11.75 -16.09 -2.34
CA ILE A 111 -10.93 -16.96 -3.19
C ILE A 111 -11.56 -18.34 -3.36
N ILE A 112 -12.03 -18.98 -2.27
CA ILE A 112 -12.69 -20.29 -2.36
C ILE A 112 -13.90 -20.23 -3.30
N LYS A 113 -14.75 -19.21 -3.16
CA LYS A 113 -15.91 -19.03 -4.05
C LYS A 113 -15.51 -18.84 -5.51
N LYS A 114 -14.48 -18.04 -5.78
CA LYS A 114 -13.95 -17.86 -7.15
C LYS A 114 -13.49 -19.20 -7.72
N MET A 115 -12.76 -20.00 -6.94
CA MET A 115 -12.30 -21.32 -7.36
C MET A 115 -13.46 -22.30 -7.62
N GLU A 116 -14.49 -22.29 -6.76
CA GLU A 116 -15.70 -23.11 -6.93
C GLU A 116 -16.49 -22.72 -8.20
N ASN A 117 -16.53 -21.43 -8.53
CA ASN A 117 -17.22 -20.90 -9.72
C ASN A 117 -16.38 -21.00 -11.00
N GLY A 118 -15.10 -21.39 -10.91
CA GLY A 118 -14.17 -21.41 -12.04
C GLY A 118 -13.64 -20.01 -12.44
N ASP A 119 -13.81 -19.01 -11.58
CA ASP A 119 -13.27 -17.66 -11.79
C ASP A 119 -11.76 -17.62 -11.55
N ALA A 120 -11.04 -16.86 -12.38
CA ALA A 120 -9.60 -16.66 -12.23
C ALA A 120 -9.27 -15.64 -11.12
N VAL A 121 -8.13 -15.85 -10.43
CA VAL A 121 -7.55 -14.83 -9.56
C VAL A 121 -7.02 -13.69 -10.43
N THR A 122 -7.53 -12.48 -10.21
CA THR A 122 -7.17 -11.31 -11.02
C THR A 122 -5.70 -10.95 -10.81
N LYS A 123 -4.95 -10.83 -11.91
CA LYS A 123 -3.58 -10.31 -11.95
C LYS A 123 -3.51 -9.24 -13.02
N ILE A 124 -3.03 -8.05 -12.66
CA ILE A 124 -2.94 -6.90 -13.57
C ILE A 124 -1.52 -6.37 -13.58
N ILE A 125 -0.89 -6.36 -14.76
CA ILE A 125 0.44 -5.79 -14.92
C ILE A 125 0.29 -4.32 -15.32
N THR A 126 1.12 -3.43 -14.75
CA THR A 126 1.07 -2.01 -15.08
C THR A 126 2.35 -1.53 -15.75
N ILE A 127 2.20 -0.95 -16.94
CA ILE A 127 3.31 -0.35 -17.69
C ILE A 127 3.57 1.07 -17.17
N ARG A 128 4.84 1.37 -16.89
CA ARG A 128 5.31 2.61 -16.24
C ARG A 128 6.34 3.35 -17.11
N GLU A 129 5.92 3.73 -18.31
CA GLU A 129 6.78 4.51 -19.21
C GLU A 129 6.75 6.00 -18.85
N ASN A 130 7.91 6.67 -19.00
CA ASN A 130 8.07 8.13 -18.83
C ASN A 130 7.53 8.71 -17.52
N THR A 131 7.51 7.91 -16.46
CA THR A 131 7.02 8.30 -15.14
C THR A 131 8.21 8.75 -14.28
N PHE A 132 8.08 9.91 -13.63
CA PHE A 132 9.10 10.38 -12.70
C PHE A 132 9.32 9.35 -11.60
N HIS A 133 10.58 9.09 -11.26
CA HIS A 133 10.93 8.15 -10.22
C HIS A 133 12.21 8.55 -9.51
N VAL A 134 12.34 8.10 -8.27
CA VAL A 134 13.56 8.22 -7.48
C VAL A 134 14.08 6.82 -7.18
N LYS A 135 15.34 6.58 -7.51
CA LYS A 135 16.04 5.34 -7.22
C LYS A 135 16.92 5.52 -5.98
N PHE A 136 16.89 4.57 -5.06
CA PHE A 136 17.64 4.64 -3.82
C PHE A 136 18.07 3.27 -3.30
N SER A 137 19.19 3.22 -2.58
CA SER A 137 19.69 2.01 -1.93
C SER A 137 18.94 1.72 -0.62
N LEU A 138 19.17 0.54 -0.03
CA LEU A 138 18.57 0.14 1.25
C LEU A 138 18.87 1.11 2.41
N ASP A 139 20.04 1.75 2.41
CA ASP A 139 20.42 2.79 3.38
C ASP A 139 19.83 4.17 3.07
N GLY A 140 19.00 4.27 2.02
CA GLY A 140 18.26 5.47 1.68
C GLY A 140 19.02 6.51 0.85
N LYS A 141 20.22 6.19 0.37
CA LYS A 141 20.97 7.09 -0.52
C LYS A 141 20.33 7.08 -1.91
N ILE A 142 20.05 8.27 -2.43
CA ILE A 142 19.61 8.43 -3.81
C ILE A 142 20.75 8.01 -4.74
N ILE A 143 20.42 7.12 -5.67
CA ILE A 143 21.33 6.69 -6.73
C ILE A 143 20.99 7.57 -7.93
N ASN A 144 21.93 8.42 -8.34
CA ASN A 144 21.74 9.29 -9.50
C ASN A 144 21.27 8.43 -10.69
N THR A 145 20.01 8.64 -11.08
CA THR A 145 19.47 8.18 -12.36
C THR A 145 19.89 9.21 -13.39
N ASP A 146 20.56 8.74 -14.45
CA ASP A 146 21.08 9.57 -15.52
C ASP A 146 20.03 10.57 -16.05
N LYS A 147 20.50 11.80 -16.32
CA LYS A 147 19.71 12.91 -16.88
C LYS A 147 19.23 12.61 -18.29
#